data_AF-A0A5F2GZT7-F1
#
_entry.id   AF-A0A5F2GZT7-F1
#
_cell.length_a   1.000
_cell.length_b   1.000
_cell.length_c   1.000
_cell.angle_alpha   90.00
_cell.angle_beta   90.00
_cell.angle_gamma   90.00
#
_symmetry.space_group_name_H-M   'P 1'
#
loop_
_entity.id
_entity.type
_entity.pdbx_description
1 polymer ?
#
loop_
_entity_poly.entity_id
_entity_poly.type
_entity_poly.pdbx_seq_one_letter_code
_entity_poly.pdbx_strand_id
1 'polypeptide(L)'
;MAETSVRNFNINFGPQHPAAHGVLRLVLELDGEVVDRVDPHIGLLHRGTEKLIEAKTYLQAVPYLDRLDYCAPMNQEHAFALAAERLLGIEVPKRGQLIRVLYSEMGRIMSHILNVTTQAMDVGALTPPLWGFVEREKLMVFYERASGSRMHAAYFRPGGVHQDLPQKLVEDIGKWIDPFLKSIDDLDALLTPNRIFKQRNVDIGTVSLADAWAWGFSGVMVRGSGAAWDLRKSQPYECYSEMDFDIPIGKNGDCYDRYLVRMEEMRQSAKIMRQCVDLLLGKEGTGPVSNLDGKVVPPKRAAMKRSMEALIHHFKLYTEGYRVPAGEVYAAVEAPKGEFGVYLVSDGTNKPYRCKLRAPGFAHLQAMDFLCRGHMLADVTAVLGSLDIVFGEVDR
;
A
#
# COMPACT_ATOMS: atom_id res chain seq x y z
N MET A 1 49.36 -28.25 -6.22
CA MET A 1 49.03 -26.89 -5.76
C MET A 1 47.79 -27.03 -4.92
N ALA A 2 47.89 -26.78 -3.61
CA ALA A 2 46.69 -26.75 -2.77
C ALA A 2 45.84 -25.57 -3.26
N GLU A 3 44.61 -25.82 -3.68
CA GLU A 3 43.64 -24.75 -3.91
C GLU A 3 43.51 -23.96 -2.60
N THR A 4 44.12 -22.78 -2.54
CA THR A 4 43.76 -21.78 -1.54
C THR A 4 42.28 -21.54 -1.72
N SER A 5 41.46 -22.05 -0.78
CA SER A 5 40.01 -21.85 -0.77
C SER A 5 39.74 -20.36 -0.91
N VAL A 6 39.06 -19.96 -1.98
CA VAL A 6 38.63 -18.58 -2.20
C VAL A 6 37.84 -18.16 -0.97
N ARG A 7 38.34 -17.15 -0.25
CA ARG A 7 37.74 -16.71 1.00
C ARG A 7 36.71 -15.65 0.67
N ASN A 8 35.43 -16.02 0.71
CA ASN A 8 34.32 -15.09 0.51
C ASN A 8 34.43 -13.94 1.54
N PHE A 9 34.21 -12.72 1.07
CA PHE A 9 34.27 -11.51 1.88
C PHE A 9 32.88 -11.17 2.40
N ASN A 10 32.73 -11.11 3.73
CA ASN A 10 31.44 -10.82 4.35
C ASN A 10 31.33 -9.32 4.65
N ILE A 11 30.36 -8.66 4.03
CA ILE A 11 30.02 -7.25 4.26
C ILE A 11 28.69 -7.17 5.01
N ASN A 12 28.65 -6.30 6.02
CA ASN A 12 27.41 -5.93 6.68
C ASN A 12 26.92 -4.60 6.09
N PHE A 13 25.81 -4.64 5.37
CA PHE A 13 25.15 -3.49 4.80
C PHE A 13 24.01 -3.05 5.73
N GLY A 14 24.21 -1.93 6.42
CA GLY A 14 23.28 -1.43 7.45
C GLY A 14 23.68 -1.79 8.89
N PRO A 15 22.83 -1.47 9.90
CA PRO A 15 21.44 -1.02 9.80
C PRO A 15 21.24 0.43 9.35
N GLN A 16 22.30 1.26 9.40
CA GLN A 16 22.27 2.66 8.96
C GLN A 16 22.95 2.78 7.59
N HIS A 17 22.15 2.84 6.54
CA HIS A 17 22.63 3.09 5.18
C HIS A 17 21.56 3.82 4.36
N PRO A 18 21.88 4.84 3.53
CA PRO A 18 20.88 5.59 2.78
C PRO A 18 19.98 4.71 1.89
N ALA A 19 20.58 3.78 1.14
CA ALA A 19 19.84 2.88 0.26
C ALA A 19 19.08 1.75 1.00
N ALA A 20 19.17 1.67 2.32
CA ALA A 20 18.37 0.73 3.12
C ALA A 20 16.97 1.29 3.45
N HIS A 21 16.66 2.56 3.12
CA HIS A 21 15.36 3.21 3.33
C HIS A 21 14.67 2.90 4.67
N GLY A 22 15.44 2.96 5.74
CA GLY A 22 14.98 2.59 7.06
C GLY A 22 16.05 1.81 7.81
N VAL A 23 15.65 0.72 8.45
CA VAL A 23 16.50 -0.07 9.32
C VAL A 23 16.55 -1.50 8.80
N LEU A 24 17.46 -1.76 7.87
CA LEU A 24 17.71 -3.09 7.32
C LEU A 24 19.17 -3.44 7.48
N ARG A 25 19.43 -4.66 7.93
CA ARG A 25 20.76 -5.24 8.00
C ARG A 25 20.84 -6.38 6.98
N LEU A 26 21.59 -6.20 5.90
CA LEU A 26 21.89 -7.26 4.94
C LEU A 26 23.31 -7.77 5.20
N VAL A 27 23.44 -9.07 5.49
CA VAL A 27 24.74 -9.74 5.52
C VAL A 27 24.98 -10.31 4.12
N LEU A 28 25.96 -9.76 3.42
CA LEU A 28 26.32 -10.13 2.06
C LEU A 28 27.62 -10.94 2.08
N GLU A 29 27.63 -12.09 1.44
CA GLU A 29 28.84 -12.86 1.15
C GLU A 29 29.21 -12.60 -0.32
N LEU A 30 30.39 -12.01 -0.54
CA LEU A 30 30.86 -11.58 -1.84
C LEU A 30 32.05 -12.41 -2.30
N ASP A 31 32.06 -12.75 -3.60
CA ASP A 31 33.25 -13.19 -4.33
C ASP A 31 33.72 -12.04 -5.23
N GLY A 32 34.68 -11.25 -4.73
CA GLY A 32 35.07 -9.98 -5.35
C GLY A 32 33.93 -8.96 -5.33
N GLU A 33 33.35 -8.65 -6.49
CA GLU A 33 32.20 -7.74 -6.65
C GLU A 33 30.86 -8.47 -6.77
N VAL A 34 30.88 -9.78 -7.02
CA VAL A 34 29.69 -10.60 -7.27
C VAL A 34 29.12 -11.10 -5.96
N VAL A 35 27.82 -10.98 -5.81
CA VAL A 35 27.07 -11.44 -4.64
C VAL A 35 26.80 -12.94 -4.76
N ASP A 36 27.34 -13.73 -3.83
CA ASP A 36 27.09 -15.18 -3.77
C ASP A 36 25.87 -15.49 -2.90
N ARG A 37 25.75 -14.79 -1.76
CA ARG A 37 24.65 -14.97 -0.81
C ARG A 37 24.24 -13.67 -0.12
N VAL A 38 22.94 -13.54 0.10
CA VAL A 38 22.32 -12.43 0.85
C VAL A 38 21.48 -12.99 2.00
N ASP A 39 21.75 -12.52 3.22
CA ASP A 39 20.94 -12.83 4.40
C ASP A 39 20.32 -11.55 4.98
N PRO A 40 19.02 -11.28 4.73
CA PRO A 40 18.33 -10.11 5.25
C PRO A 40 17.90 -10.31 6.71
N HIS A 41 18.58 -9.62 7.63
CA HIS A 41 18.20 -9.58 9.04
C HIS A 41 17.13 -8.50 9.26
N ILE A 42 15.93 -8.97 9.54
CA ILE A 42 14.74 -8.15 9.82
C ILE A 42 14.37 -8.19 11.30
N GLY A 43 13.33 -7.46 11.71
CA GLY A 43 12.83 -7.41 13.09
C GLY A 43 13.33 -6.20 13.90
N LEU A 44 14.14 -5.33 13.30
CA LEU A 44 14.64 -4.12 13.96
C LEU A 44 13.52 -3.09 14.21
N LEU A 45 12.42 -3.15 13.45
CA LEU A 45 11.23 -2.32 13.64
C LEU A 45 10.03 -3.13 14.15
N HIS A 46 10.23 -4.34 14.69
CA HIS A 46 9.13 -5.16 15.19
C HIS A 46 8.54 -4.56 16.47
N ARG A 47 7.25 -4.28 16.45
CA ARG A 47 6.53 -3.59 17.53
C ARG A 47 5.48 -4.46 18.24
N GLY A 48 5.36 -5.73 17.86
CA GLY A 48 4.32 -6.62 18.39
C GLY A 48 2.91 -6.14 18.04
N THR A 49 2.73 -5.60 16.84
CA THR A 49 1.49 -4.96 16.37
C THR A 49 0.31 -5.92 16.41
N GLU A 50 0.49 -7.13 15.90
CA GLU A 50 -0.53 -8.18 15.93
C GLU A 50 -0.95 -8.52 17.37
N LYS A 51 0.00 -8.50 18.31
CA LYS A 51 -0.28 -8.77 19.73
C LYS A 51 -1.02 -7.62 20.40
N LEU A 52 -0.67 -6.38 20.07
CA LEU A 52 -1.37 -5.21 20.58
C LEU A 52 -2.82 -5.14 20.08
N ILE A 53 -3.08 -5.58 18.85
CA ILE A 53 -4.43 -5.64 18.28
C ILE A 53 -5.34 -6.58 19.10
N GLU A 54 -4.85 -7.73 19.57
CA GLU A 54 -5.62 -8.68 20.40
C GLU A 54 -6.13 -8.04 21.71
N ALA A 55 -5.42 -7.05 22.25
CA ALA A 55 -5.81 -6.38 23.50
C ALA A 55 -6.83 -5.25 23.30
N LYS A 56 -7.04 -4.78 22.05
CA LYS A 56 -7.80 -3.58 21.69
C LYS A 56 -9.12 -3.93 21.01
N THR A 57 -10.07 -3.00 21.03
CA THR A 57 -11.32 -3.17 20.26
C THR A 57 -11.08 -2.94 18.77
N TYR A 58 -11.98 -3.40 17.91
CA TYR A 58 -11.86 -3.23 16.45
C TYR A 58 -11.63 -1.78 16.02
N LEU A 59 -12.35 -0.82 16.61
CA LEU A 59 -12.17 0.61 16.30
C LEU A 59 -10.81 1.14 16.78
N GLN A 60 -10.34 0.69 17.95
CA GLN A 60 -9.03 1.06 18.48
C GLN A 60 -7.87 0.40 17.72
N ALA A 61 -8.15 -0.69 17.01
CA ALA A 61 -7.16 -1.42 16.22
C ALA A 61 -6.86 -0.76 14.87
N VAL A 62 -7.80 0.02 14.30
CA VAL A 62 -7.64 0.68 12.98
C VAL A 62 -6.30 1.43 12.85
N PRO A 63 -5.91 2.33 13.79
CA PRO A 63 -4.70 3.14 13.61
C PRO A 63 -3.38 2.36 13.65
N TYR A 64 -3.40 1.08 14.03
CA TYR A 64 -2.21 0.24 13.90
C TYR A 64 -1.88 -0.02 12.44
N LEU A 65 -2.89 -0.09 11.57
CA LEU A 65 -2.72 -0.40 10.15
C LEU A 65 -2.20 0.79 9.35
N ASP A 66 -2.63 2.01 9.66
CA ASP A 66 -2.10 3.25 9.09
C ASP A 66 -0.58 3.37 9.30
N ARG A 67 -0.04 2.68 10.32
CA ARG A 67 1.35 2.76 10.75
C ARG A 67 2.20 1.58 10.28
N LEU A 68 1.61 0.62 9.57
CA LEU A 68 2.34 -0.48 8.96
C LEU A 68 3.04 0.00 7.69
N ASP A 69 2.26 0.21 6.64
CA ASP A 69 2.70 0.89 5.45
C ASP A 69 2.33 2.37 5.55
N TYR A 70 3.25 3.16 6.08
CA TYR A 70 3.07 4.60 6.23
C TYR A 70 3.01 5.35 4.89
N CYS A 71 3.28 4.68 3.76
CA CYS A 71 3.23 5.28 2.43
C CYS A 71 1.82 5.25 1.84
N ALA A 72 1.00 4.26 2.21
CA ALA A 72 -0.38 4.10 1.75
C ALA A 72 -1.32 3.72 2.92
N PRO A 73 -1.46 4.57 3.95
CA PRO A 73 -2.15 4.22 5.20
C PRO A 73 -3.62 3.84 4.97
N MET A 74 -4.34 4.57 4.12
CA MET A 74 -5.76 4.31 3.86
C MET A 74 -5.99 2.97 3.15
N ASN A 75 -5.06 2.49 2.31
CA ASN A 75 -5.16 1.18 1.66
C ASN A 75 -5.04 0.04 2.69
N GLN A 76 -4.26 0.26 3.75
CA GLN A 76 -4.12 -0.68 4.87
C GLN A 76 -5.37 -0.67 5.77
N GLU A 77 -5.91 0.51 6.07
CA GLU A 77 -7.19 0.66 6.77
C GLU A 77 -8.32 -0.07 6.01
N HIS A 78 -8.31 0.05 4.67
CA HIS A 78 -9.33 -0.52 3.80
C HIS A 78 -9.42 -2.04 3.94
N ALA A 79 -8.29 -2.76 3.90
CA ALA A 79 -8.31 -4.21 4.00
C ALA A 79 -8.90 -4.72 5.32
N PHE A 80 -8.64 -4.01 6.43
CA PHE A 80 -9.22 -4.36 7.72
C PHE A 80 -10.68 -3.95 7.86
N ALA A 81 -11.05 -2.80 7.31
CA ALA A 81 -12.46 -2.41 7.23
C ALA A 81 -13.26 -3.46 6.46
N LEU A 82 -12.77 -3.93 5.30
CA LEU A 82 -13.40 -5.00 4.52
C LEU A 82 -13.46 -6.33 5.29
N ALA A 83 -12.40 -6.71 6.00
CA ALA A 83 -12.40 -7.93 6.82
C ALA A 83 -13.47 -7.87 7.92
N ALA A 84 -13.56 -6.74 8.64
CA ALA A 84 -14.56 -6.53 9.68
C ALA A 84 -15.99 -6.44 9.11
N GLU A 85 -16.17 -5.79 7.95
CA GLU A 85 -17.46 -5.68 7.26
C GLU A 85 -17.99 -7.02 6.79
N ARG A 86 -17.12 -7.89 6.25
CA ARG A 86 -17.47 -9.26 5.86
C ARG A 86 -17.90 -10.12 7.05
N LEU A 87 -17.25 -9.98 8.20
CA LEU A 87 -17.66 -10.68 9.43
C LEU A 87 -18.98 -10.15 10.02
N LEU A 88 -19.22 -8.85 9.89
CA LEU A 88 -20.46 -8.21 10.35
C LEU A 88 -21.64 -8.42 9.40
N GLY A 89 -21.39 -8.81 8.15
CA GLY A 89 -22.42 -8.95 7.11
C GLY A 89 -23.06 -7.61 6.72
N ILE A 90 -22.29 -6.51 6.80
CA ILE A 90 -22.79 -5.17 6.50
C ILE A 90 -22.30 -4.68 5.14
N GLU A 91 -23.18 -3.99 4.42
CA GLU A 91 -22.83 -3.31 3.18
C GLU A 91 -22.57 -1.82 3.41
N VAL A 92 -21.55 -1.30 2.73
CA VAL A 92 -21.21 0.12 2.75
C VAL A 92 -21.99 0.85 1.65
N PRO A 93 -22.58 2.03 1.91
CA PRO A 93 -23.26 2.79 0.88
C PRO A 93 -22.36 3.17 -0.29
N LYS A 94 -22.95 3.34 -1.48
CA LYS A 94 -22.22 3.59 -2.73
C LYS A 94 -21.31 4.83 -2.69
N ARG A 95 -21.79 5.94 -2.09
CA ARG A 95 -20.96 7.13 -1.88
C ARG A 95 -19.74 6.85 -1.00
N GLY A 96 -19.90 6.04 0.05
CA GLY A 96 -18.79 5.62 0.91
C GLY A 96 -17.76 4.78 0.17
N GLN A 97 -18.22 3.87 -0.69
CA GLN A 97 -17.37 3.07 -1.58
C GLN A 97 -16.60 3.96 -2.58
N LEU A 98 -17.25 4.92 -3.25
CA LEU A 98 -16.57 5.85 -4.16
C LEU A 98 -15.48 6.66 -3.47
N ILE A 99 -15.75 7.16 -2.25
CA ILE A 99 -14.76 7.91 -1.46
C ILE A 99 -13.58 7.00 -1.13
N ARG A 100 -13.83 5.74 -0.74
CA ARG A 100 -12.75 4.79 -0.44
C ARG A 100 -11.89 4.44 -1.65
N VAL A 101 -12.50 4.21 -2.81
CA VAL A 101 -11.78 3.99 -4.06
C VAL A 101 -10.97 5.23 -4.44
N LEU A 102 -11.56 6.43 -4.38
CA LEU A 102 -10.86 7.69 -4.67
C LEU A 102 -9.59 7.83 -3.83
N TYR A 103 -9.70 7.65 -2.51
CA TYR A 103 -8.57 7.78 -1.60
C TYR A 103 -7.59 6.60 -1.66
N SER A 104 -8.05 5.41 -2.06
CA SER A 104 -7.18 4.25 -2.29
C SER A 104 -6.29 4.43 -3.53
N GLU A 105 -6.82 5.04 -4.59
CA GLU A 105 -6.04 5.39 -5.80
C GLU A 105 -5.12 6.59 -5.55
N MET A 106 -5.53 7.56 -4.72
CA MET A 106 -4.62 8.61 -4.23
C MET A 106 -3.46 8.02 -3.40
N GLY A 107 -3.75 7.05 -2.53
CA GLY A 107 -2.75 6.31 -1.77
C GLY A 107 -1.80 5.53 -2.68
N ARG A 108 -2.32 4.97 -3.78
CA ARG A 108 -1.53 4.30 -4.82
C ARG A 108 -0.56 5.24 -5.52
N ILE A 109 -1.04 6.39 -5.98
CA ILE A 109 -0.18 7.42 -6.56
C ILE A 109 0.90 7.87 -5.56
N MET A 110 0.51 8.14 -4.31
CA MET A 110 1.45 8.56 -3.27
C MET A 110 2.56 7.53 -3.02
N SER A 111 2.23 6.23 -3.02
CA SER A 111 3.20 5.15 -2.85
C SER A 111 4.11 5.02 -4.07
N HIS A 112 3.56 5.01 -5.29
CA HIS A 112 4.36 4.86 -6.50
C HIS A 112 5.29 6.04 -6.77
N ILE A 113 4.85 7.28 -6.50
CA ILE A 113 5.72 8.46 -6.59
C ILE A 113 6.91 8.29 -5.65
N LEU A 114 6.66 7.91 -4.38
CA LEU A 114 7.74 7.72 -3.42
C LEU A 114 8.70 6.64 -3.90
N ASN A 115 8.20 5.49 -4.32
CA ASN A 115 9.02 4.39 -4.80
C ASN A 115 9.84 4.77 -6.04
N VAL A 116 9.20 5.21 -7.12
CA VAL A 116 9.87 5.55 -8.38
C VAL A 116 10.97 6.59 -8.16
N THR A 117 10.68 7.61 -7.36
CA THR A 117 11.66 8.66 -7.11
C THR A 117 12.79 8.24 -6.18
N THR A 118 12.51 7.42 -5.16
CA THR A 118 13.54 6.89 -4.26
C THR A 118 14.41 5.84 -4.93
N GLN A 119 13.85 4.94 -5.74
CA GLN A 119 14.61 4.03 -6.59
C GLN A 119 15.54 4.81 -7.53
N ALA A 120 15.04 5.89 -8.14
CA ALA A 120 15.88 6.76 -8.97
C ALA A 120 17.02 7.40 -8.15
N MET A 121 16.77 7.82 -6.91
CA MET A 121 17.77 8.36 -5.99
C MET A 121 18.84 7.32 -5.63
N ASP A 122 18.46 6.07 -5.37
CA ASP A 122 19.40 4.99 -5.03
C ASP A 122 20.32 4.62 -6.18
N VAL A 123 19.83 4.77 -7.41
CA VAL A 123 20.63 4.59 -8.63
C VAL A 123 21.52 5.83 -8.90
N GLY A 124 21.17 7.00 -8.35
CA GLY A 124 21.98 8.22 -8.35
C GLY A 124 21.30 9.48 -8.88
N ALA A 125 20.01 9.44 -9.25
CA ALA A 125 19.27 10.59 -9.78
C ALA A 125 18.63 11.41 -8.65
N LEU A 126 19.12 12.62 -8.42
CA LEU A 126 18.70 13.47 -7.29
C LEU A 126 17.50 14.38 -7.59
N THR A 127 17.22 14.67 -8.85
CA THR A 127 16.12 15.57 -9.25
C THR A 127 14.72 14.96 -9.11
N PRO A 128 14.47 13.68 -9.49
CA PRO A 128 13.13 13.10 -9.43
C PRO A 128 12.45 13.15 -8.03
N PRO A 129 13.14 12.87 -6.91
CA PRO A 129 12.57 13.02 -5.57
C PRO A 129 11.99 14.40 -5.30
N LEU A 130 12.70 15.46 -5.69
CA LEU A 130 12.27 16.83 -5.43
C LEU A 130 10.98 17.16 -6.19
N TRP A 131 10.87 16.72 -7.46
CA TRP A 131 9.67 16.95 -8.26
C TRP A 131 8.50 16.10 -7.77
N GLY A 132 8.71 14.82 -7.51
CA GLY A 132 7.67 13.92 -7.01
C GLY A 132 7.15 14.33 -5.63
N PHE A 133 8.02 14.81 -4.74
CA PHE A 133 7.58 15.19 -3.39
C PHE A 133 6.72 16.45 -3.36
N VAL A 134 6.84 17.34 -4.35
CA VAL A 134 5.91 18.48 -4.51
C VAL A 134 4.50 17.98 -4.82
N GLU A 135 4.34 17.00 -5.72
CA GLU A 135 3.03 16.42 -6.01
C GLU A 135 2.50 15.61 -4.82
N ARG A 136 3.38 14.89 -4.13
CA ARG A 136 3.04 14.16 -2.90
C ARG A 136 2.54 15.10 -1.79
N GLU A 137 3.13 16.28 -1.65
CA GLU A 137 2.69 17.30 -0.69
C GLU A 137 1.25 17.76 -0.98
N LYS A 138 0.90 18.00 -2.25
CA LYS A 138 -0.46 18.37 -2.65
C LYS A 138 -1.48 17.29 -2.28
N LEU A 139 -1.13 16.01 -2.47
CA LEU A 139 -1.96 14.88 -2.03
C LEU A 139 -2.13 14.84 -0.51
N MET A 140 -1.07 15.13 0.26
CA MET A 140 -1.16 15.19 1.73
C MET A 140 -2.08 16.31 2.23
N VAL A 141 -2.15 17.44 1.51
CA VAL A 141 -3.12 18.51 1.82
C VAL A 141 -4.56 18.03 1.64
N PHE A 142 -4.82 17.16 0.66
CA PHE A 142 -6.14 16.54 0.50
C PHE A 142 -6.46 15.52 1.61
N TYR A 143 -5.46 14.81 2.12
CA TYR A 143 -5.60 13.94 3.30
C TYR A 143 -5.94 14.77 4.54
N GLU A 144 -5.24 15.90 4.74
CA GLU A 144 -5.47 16.82 5.85
C GLU A 144 -6.89 17.42 5.79
N ARG A 145 -7.34 17.82 4.61
CA ARG A 145 -8.69 18.41 4.45
C ARG A 145 -9.82 17.40 4.70
N ALA A 146 -9.60 16.11 4.50
CA ALA A 146 -10.60 15.07 4.74
C ALA A 146 -10.58 14.51 6.17
N SER A 147 -9.40 14.31 6.74
CA SER A 147 -9.22 13.63 8.03
C SER A 147 -8.73 14.51 9.18
N GLY A 148 -8.12 15.65 8.87
CA GLY A 148 -7.38 16.50 9.81
C GLY A 148 -5.92 16.09 10.03
N SER A 149 -5.44 15.04 9.36
CA SER A 149 -4.07 14.55 9.44
C SER A 149 -3.47 14.36 8.05
N ARG A 150 -2.16 14.59 7.92
CA ARG A 150 -1.44 14.53 6.64
C ARG A 150 -1.02 13.13 6.20
N MET A 151 -0.88 12.19 7.15
CA MET A 151 -0.45 10.81 6.88
C MET A 151 -1.40 9.81 7.53
N HIS A 152 -1.32 9.63 8.85
CA HIS A 152 -2.17 8.68 9.57
C HIS A 152 -3.56 9.27 9.78
N ALA A 153 -4.55 8.80 9.01
CA ALA A 153 -5.84 9.44 8.87
C ALA A 153 -6.94 8.79 9.70
N ALA A 154 -6.86 7.47 9.98
CA ALA A 154 -7.91 6.69 10.63
C ALA A 154 -9.31 7.01 10.09
N TYR A 155 -9.38 7.17 8.76
CA TYR A 155 -10.50 7.75 8.03
C TYR A 155 -11.46 6.67 7.55
N PHE A 156 -10.92 5.56 7.06
CA PHE A 156 -11.69 4.37 6.75
C PHE A 156 -11.95 3.62 8.05
N ARG A 157 -13.23 3.35 8.28
CA ARG A 157 -13.67 2.63 9.47
C ARG A 157 -14.59 1.49 9.04
N PRO A 158 -14.66 0.39 9.80
CA PRO A 158 -15.66 -0.63 9.56
C PRO A 158 -17.07 -0.01 9.53
N GLY A 159 -17.78 -0.17 8.42
CA GLY A 159 -19.08 0.45 8.14
C GLY A 159 -19.03 1.68 7.22
N GLY A 160 -17.90 2.00 6.61
CA GLY A 160 -17.77 3.05 5.58
C GLY A 160 -16.67 4.07 5.88
N VAL A 161 -17.03 5.35 5.79
CA VAL A 161 -16.10 6.46 5.99
C VAL A 161 -16.49 7.28 7.22
N HIS A 162 -15.51 7.78 7.97
CA HIS A 162 -15.78 8.50 9.22
C HIS A 162 -16.54 9.83 9.02
N GLN A 163 -16.11 10.65 8.05
CA GLN A 163 -16.67 11.97 7.76
C GLN A 163 -16.81 12.16 6.26
N ASP A 164 -17.85 12.89 5.83
CA ASP A 164 -18.08 13.16 4.41
C ASP A 164 -17.11 14.22 3.88
N LEU A 165 -16.86 14.19 2.58
CA LEU A 165 -15.99 15.15 1.89
C LEU A 165 -16.74 16.46 1.62
N PRO A 166 -16.12 17.62 1.87
CA PRO A 166 -16.64 18.90 1.37
C PRO A 166 -16.66 18.93 -0.16
N GLN A 167 -17.72 19.46 -0.78
CA GLN A 167 -17.83 19.52 -2.24
C GLN A 167 -16.62 20.20 -2.92
N LYS A 168 -16.14 21.31 -2.33
CA LYS A 168 -14.96 22.03 -2.82
C LYS A 168 -13.71 21.15 -2.89
N LEU A 169 -13.57 20.18 -1.99
CA LEU A 169 -12.42 19.27 -1.99
C LEU A 169 -12.46 18.34 -3.21
N VAL A 170 -13.65 17.86 -3.60
CA VAL A 170 -13.82 17.02 -4.79
C VAL A 170 -13.46 17.80 -6.06
N GLU A 171 -13.89 19.06 -6.16
CA GLU A 171 -13.53 19.95 -7.27
C GLU A 171 -12.01 20.23 -7.34
N ASP A 172 -11.38 20.46 -6.19
CA ASP A 172 -9.93 20.71 -6.11
C ASP A 172 -9.11 19.47 -6.51
N ILE A 173 -9.57 18.26 -6.12
CA ILE A 173 -8.98 17.00 -6.57
C ILE A 173 -9.11 16.88 -8.09
N GLY A 174 -10.27 17.18 -8.67
CA GLY A 174 -10.48 17.16 -10.12
C GLY A 174 -9.51 18.08 -10.87
N LYS A 175 -9.28 19.31 -10.36
CA LYS A 175 -8.34 20.28 -10.95
C LYS A 175 -6.87 19.87 -10.82
N TRP A 176 -6.53 19.00 -9.86
CA TRP A 176 -5.16 18.53 -9.66
C TRP A 176 -4.74 17.44 -10.65
N ILE A 177 -5.69 16.67 -11.20
CA ILE A 177 -5.40 15.52 -12.08
C ILE A 177 -4.65 15.95 -13.37
N ASP A 178 -5.09 17.01 -14.05
CA ASP A 178 -4.46 17.43 -15.31
C ASP A 178 -3.02 17.96 -15.14
N PRO A 179 -2.72 18.84 -14.16
CA PRO A 179 -1.35 19.20 -13.83
C PRO A 179 -0.48 18.01 -13.44
N PHE A 180 -1.03 17.06 -12.67
CA PHE A 180 -0.30 15.88 -12.22
C PHE A 180 0.17 14.99 -13.37
N LEU A 181 -0.69 14.76 -14.37
CA LEU A 181 -0.31 13.98 -15.55
C LEU A 181 0.88 14.61 -16.30
N LYS A 182 0.93 15.94 -16.40
CA LYS A 182 2.09 16.65 -16.98
C LYS A 182 3.36 16.41 -16.18
N SER A 183 3.28 16.45 -14.85
CA SER A 183 4.42 16.17 -13.98
C SER A 183 4.91 14.73 -14.09
N ILE A 184 4.01 13.75 -14.31
CA ILE A 184 4.39 12.37 -14.62
C ILE A 184 5.12 12.32 -15.96
N ASP A 185 4.62 13.00 -17.00
CA ASP A 185 5.24 12.98 -18.32
C ASP A 185 6.63 13.64 -18.29
N ASP A 186 6.83 14.68 -17.48
CA ASP A 186 8.16 15.27 -17.24
C ASP A 186 9.13 14.28 -16.55
N LEU A 187 8.63 13.50 -15.57
CA LEU A 187 9.41 12.44 -14.92
C LEU A 187 9.75 11.30 -15.89
N ASP A 188 8.79 10.91 -16.72
CA ASP A 188 8.94 9.86 -17.74
C ASP A 188 9.97 10.28 -18.79
N ALA A 189 9.90 11.52 -19.28
CA ALA A 189 10.86 12.08 -20.22
C ALA A 189 12.30 12.10 -19.67
N LEU A 190 12.49 12.26 -18.37
CA LEU A 190 13.79 12.28 -17.72
C LEU A 190 14.37 10.88 -17.48
N LEU A 191 13.55 9.92 -17.06
CA LEU A 191 14.00 8.60 -16.60
C LEU A 191 13.91 7.52 -17.67
N THR A 192 12.80 7.41 -18.37
CA THR A 192 12.50 6.30 -19.29
C THR A 192 13.44 6.20 -20.48
N PRO A 193 13.76 7.29 -21.22
CA PRO A 193 14.70 7.20 -22.33
C PRO A 193 16.17 7.22 -21.88
N ASN A 194 16.46 7.47 -20.60
CA ASN A 194 17.82 7.65 -20.11
C ASN A 194 18.64 6.36 -20.19
N ARG A 195 19.74 6.39 -20.94
CA ARG A 195 20.65 5.26 -21.11
C ARG A 195 21.21 4.74 -19.78
N ILE A 196 21.57 5.63 -18.87
CA ILE A 196 22.17 5.25 -17.57
C ILE A 196 21.14 4.51 -16.72
N PHE A 197 19.90 5.02 -16.70
CA PHE A 197 18.82 4.39 -15.94
C PHE A 197 18.45 3.01 -16.50
N LYS A 198 18.45 2.85 -17.83
CA LYS A 198 18.27 1.54 -18.47
C LYS A 198 19.41 0.58 -18.13
N GLN A 199 20.66 1.01 -18.24
CA GLN A 199 21.83 0.18 -17.91
C GLN A 199 21.83 -0.32 -16.46
N ARG A 200 21.15 0.38 -15.54
CA ARG A 200 21.08 0.04 -14.12
C ARG A 200 19.80 -0.69 -13.71
N ASN A 201 18.87 -0.96 -14.63
CA ASN A 201 17.61 -1.65 -14.30
C ASN A 201 17.23 -2.76 -15.29
N VAL A 202 17.71 -2.71 -16.53
CA VAL A 202 17.48 -3.77 -17.52
C VAL A 202 18.35 -4.97 -17.16
N ASP A 203 17.78 -6.17 -17.27
CA ASP A 203 18.41 -7.46 -16.94
C ASP A 203 18.86 -7.62 -15.47
N ILE A 204 18.38 -6.76 -14.56
CA ILE A 204 18.68 -6.83 -13.13
C ILE A 204 17.48 -7.39 -12.36
N GLY A 205 17.75 -8.36 -11.49
CA GLY A 205 16.75 -8.98 -10.62
C GLY A 205 15.61 -9.64 -11.39
N THR A 206 15.92 -10.31 -12.51
CA THR A 206 14.92 -10.95 -13.38
C THR A 206 14.19 -12.09 -12.65
N VAL A 207 12.88 -12.18 -12.86
CA VAL A 207 12.04 -13.18 -12.21
C VAL A 207 11.17 -13.85 -13.26
N SER A 208 11.23 -15.18 -13.32
CA SER A 208 10.31 -15.95 -14.16
C SER A 208 8.92 -15.98 -13.53
N LEU A 209 7.88 -16.10 -14.35
CA LEU A 209 6.51 -16.17 -13.84
C LEU A 209 6.30 -17.35 -12.87
N ALA A 210 6.93 -18.50 -13.14
CA ALA A 210 6.83 -19.69 -12.29
C ALA A 210 7.47 -19.45 -10.92
N ASP A 211 8.64 -18.79 -10.89
CA ASP A 211 9.33 -18.46 -9.65
C ASP A 211 8.57 -17.41 -8.84
N ALA A 212 7.97 -16.41 -9.52
CA ALA A 212 7.14 -15.39 -8.86
C ALA A 212 5.99 -16.04 -8.07
N TRP A 213 5.33 -17.04 -8.64
CA TRP A 213 4.28 -17.79 -7.94
C TRP A 213 4.83 -18.68 -6.82
N ALA A 214 5.96 -19.36 -7.05
CA ALA A 214 6.58 -20.25 -6.05
C ALA A 214 7.02 -19.48 -4.79
N TRP A 215 7.56 -18.27 -4.95
CA TRP A 215 7.96 -17.39 -3.85
C TRP A 215 6.79 -16.63 -3.22
N GLY A 216 5.57 -16.74 -3.76
CA GLY A 216 4.39 -16.04 -3.23
C GLY A 216 4.41 -14.53 -3.48
N PHE A 217 5.06 -14.09 -4.56
CA PHE A 217 5.00 -12.68 -4.96
C PHE A 217 3.58 -12.25 -5.32
N SER A 218 3.34 -10.95 -5.26
CA SER A 218 2.08 -10.33 -5.64
C SER A 218 2.30 -8.91 -6.15
N GLY A 219 1.27 -8.32 -6.77
CA GLY A 219 1.30 -6.95 -7.25
C GLY A 219 2.21 -6.74 -8.45
N VAL A 220 2.96 -5.63 -8.41
CA VAL A 220 3.89 -5.20 -9.47
C VAL A 220 4.93 -6.27 -9.80
N MET A 221 5.35 -7.08 -8.82
CA MET A 221 6.32 -8.16 -9.04
C MET A 221 5.80 -9.24 -10.00
N VAL A 222 4.54 -9.64 -9.83
CA VAL A 222 3.88 -10.66 -10.66
C VAL A 222 3.50 -10.07 -12.02
N ARG A 223 3.00 -8.82 -12.04
CA ARG A 223 2.68 -8.10 -13.28
C ARG A 223 3.91 -7.82 -14.14
N GLY A 224 5.03 -7.44 -13.54
CA GLY A 224 6.31 -7.23 -14.23
C GLY A 224 6.83 -8.51 -14.90
N SER A 225 6.50 -9.68 -14.32
CA SER A 225 6.90 -11.00 -14.83
C SER A 225 5.92 -11.58 -15.87
N GLY A 226 4.91 -10.82 -16.29
CA GLY A 226 4.00 -11.21 -17.39
C GLY A 226 2.63 -11.76 -16.98
N ALA A 227 2.26 -11.75 -15.69
CA ALA A 227 0.92 -12.20 -15.28
C ALA A 227 -0.12 -11.06 -15.28
N ALA A 228 -1.26 -11.32 -15.90
CA ALA A 228 -2.45 -10.47 -15.85
C ALA A 228 -3.23 -10.67 -14.53
N TRP A 229 -2.59 -10.40 -13.38
CA TRP A 229 -3.17 -10.59 -12.05
C TRP A 229 -3.27 -9.26 -11.29
N ASP A 230 -4.50 -8.87 -10.94
CA ASP A 230 -4.84 -7.72 -10.10
C ASP A 230 -6.15 -8.04 -9.37
N LEU A 231 -6.17 -7.89 -8.04
CA LEU A 231 -7.38 -8.18 -7.25
C LEU A 231 -8.55 -7.26 -7.61
N ARG A 232 -8.30 -6.04 -8.07
CA ARG A 232 -9.36 -5.08 -8.43
C ARG A 232 -10.20 -5.52 -9.63
N LYS A 233 -9.66 -6.35 -10.52
CA LYS A 233 -10.39 -6.95 -11.66
C LYS A 233 -10.79 -8.40 -11.41
N SER A 234 -9.89 -9.20 -10.82
CA SER A 234 -10.12 -10.64 -10.62
C SER A 234 -11.10 -10.94 -9.48
N GLN A 235 -11.01 -10.17 -8.38
CA GLN A 235 -11.87 -10.28 -7.20
C GLN A 235 -12.32 -8.88 -6.77
N PRO A 236 -13.14 -8.20 -7.60
CA PRO A 236 -13.48 -6.80 -7.38
C PRO A 236 -14.15 -6.63 -6.01
N TYR A 237 -13.67 -5.64 -5.28
CA TYR A 237 -14.26 -5.15 -4.05
C TYR A 237 -14.79 -3.73 -4.27
N GLU A 238 -15.74 -3.31 -3.44
CA GLU A 238 -16.40 -2.00 -3.57
C GLU A 238 -16.93 -1.73 -4.99
N CYS A 239 -16.62 -0.57 -5.56
CA CYS A 239 -17.10 -0.14 -6.88
C CYS A 239 -16.06 -0.29 -7.99
N TYR A 240 -14.96 -1.04 -7.80
CA TYR A 240 -13.95 -1.25 -8.84
C TYR A 240 -14.51 -1.96 -10.10
N SER A 241 -15.60 -2.71 -9.97
CA SER A 241 -16.30 -3.38 -11.08
C SER A 241 -16.97 -2.41 -12.05
N GLU A 242 -17.34 -1.22 -11.60
CA GLU A 242 -17.97 -0.18 -12.43
C GLU A 242 -16.94 0.73 -13.12
N MET A 243 -15.66 0.63 -12.74
CA MET A 243 -14.59 1.52 -13.20
C MET A 243 -13.86 0.96 -14.42
N ASP A 244 -13.56 1.85 -15.37
CA ASP A 244 -12.84 1.52 -16.60
C ASP A 244 -11.36 1.88 -16.50
N PHE A 245 -10.52 0.86 -16.41
CA PHE A 245 -9.06 0.95 -16.36
C PHE A 245 -8.41 -0.32 -16.89
N ASP A 246 -7.17 -0.17 -17.36
CA ASP A 246 -6.34 -1.24 -17.88
C ASP A 246 -5.26 -1.64 -16.88
N ILE A 247 -4.80 -2.89 -16.96
CA ILE A 247 -3.72 -3.42 -16.12
C ILE A 247 -2.42 -3.44 -16.94
N PRO A 248 -1.37 -2.70 -16.55
CA PRO A 248 -0.08 -2.79 -17.21
C PRO A 248 0.63 -4.11 -16.86
N ILE A 249 1.24 -4.72 -17.88
CA ILE A 249 1.92 -6.02 -17.79
C ILE A 249 3.33 -5.88 -18.38
N GLY A 250 4.33 -6.34 -17.64
CA GLY A 250 5.72 -6.44 -18.10
C GLY A 250 5.97 -7.70 -18.91
N LYS A 251 7.16 -7.84 -19.51
CA LYS A 251 7.50 -8.98 -20.39
C LYS A 251 8.69 -9.78 -19.89
N ASN A 252 9.70 -9.10 -19.35
CA ASN A 252 11.00 -9.66 -19.02
C ASN A 252 11.15 -9.98 -17.53
N GLY A 253 10.35 -9.34 -16.66
CA GLY A 253 10.43 -9.54 -15.20
C GLY A 253 11.58 -8.81 -14.51
N ASP A 254 12.25 -7.88 -15.20
CA ASP A 254 13.36 -7.08 -14.70
C ASP A 254 12.89 -5.86 -13.87
N CYS A 255 13.85 -5.17 -13.24
CA CYS A 255 13.57 -3.94 -12.49
C CYS A 255 12.99 -2.82 -13.37
N TYR A 256 13.34 -2.79 -14.66
CA TYR A 256 12.86 -1.77 -15.59
C TYR A 256 11.37 -1.94 -15.95
N ASP A 257 10.91 -3.17 -16.22
CA ASP A 257 9.50 -3.46 -16.44
C ASP A 257 8.65 -3.14 -15.21
N ARG A 258 9.15 -3.43 -13.99
CA ARG A 258 8.47 -3.04 -12.74
C ARG A 258 8.33 -1.53 -12.60
N TYR A 259 9.36 -0.78 -13.01
CA TYR A 259 9.32 0.68 -13.04
C TYR A 259 8.25 1.18 -14.04
N LEU A 260 8.21 0.63 -15.26
CA LEU A 260 7.22 1.00 -16.27
C LEU A 260 5.79 0.68 -15.83
N VAL A 261 5.58 -0.50 -15.21
CA VAL A 261 4.29 -0.87 -14.63
C VAL A 261 3.82 0.16 -13.62
N ARG A 262 4.70 0.66 -12.74
CA ARG A 262 4.34 1.71 -11.75
C ARG A 262 4.02 3.05 -12.40
N MET A 263 4.79 3.45 -13.41
CA MET A 263 4.52 4.68 -14.16
C MET A 263 3.12 4.63 -14.82
N GLU A 264 2.78 3.49 -15.41
CA GLU A 264 1.48 3.30 -16.04
C GLU A 264 0.34 3.14 -15.01
N GLU A 265 0.58 2.45 -13.89
CA GLU A 265 -0.39 2.37 -12.78
C GLU A 265 -0.74 3.75 -12.23
N MET A 266 0.21 4.71 -12.16
CA MET A 266 -0.10 6.08 -11.78
C MET A 266 -1.05 6.78 -12.77
N ARG A 267 -0.89 6.55 -14.08
CA ARG A 267 -1.79 7.09 -15.12
C ARG A 267 -3.19 6.46 -15.03
N GLN A 268 -3.26 5.15 -14.83
CA GLN A 268 -4.53 4.44 -14.65
C GLN A 268 -5.22 4.87 -13.34
N SER A 269 -4.47 5.09 -12.26
CA SER A 269 -5.00 5.63 -11.00
C SER A 269 -5.62 7.02 -11.21
N ALA A 270 -4.94 7.90 -11.97
CA ALA A 270 -5.47 9.22 -12.33
C ALA A 270 -6.76 9.13 -13.17
N LYS A 271 -6.87 8.14 -14.07
CA LYS A 271 -8.10 7.85 -14.84
C LYS A 271 -9.25 7.42 -13.92
N ILE A 272 -9.00 6.51 -12.96
CA ILE A 272 -10.00 6.08 -11.98
C ILE A 272 -10.43 7.26 -11.09
N MET A 273 -9.48 8.07 -10.62
CA MET A 273 -9.78 9.26 -9.82
C MET A 273 -10.71 10.23 -10.56
N ARG A 274 -10.51 10.44 -11.86
CA ARG A 274 -11.38 11.28 -12.69
C ARG A 274 -12.82 10.72 -12.74
N GLN A 275 -12.96 9.43 -12.99
CA GLN A 275 -14.27 8.75 -12.99
C GLN A 275 -14.98 8.88 -11.62
N CYS A 276 -14.25 8.69 -10.52
CA CYS A 276 -14.79 8.88 -9.17
C CYS A 276 -15.24 10.32 -8.92
N VAL A 277 -14.44 11.31 -9.34
CA VAL A 277 -14.79 12.73 -9.19
C VAL A 277 -16.05 13.07 -9.99
N ASP A 278 -16.17 12.61 -11.23
CA ASP A 278 -17.35 12.87 -12.08
C ASP A 278 -18.63 12.25 -11.47
N LEU A 279 -18.53 11.05 -10.90
CA LEU A 279 -19.64 10.40 -10.21
C LEU A 279 -20.03 11.11 -8.90
N LEU A 280 -19.04 11.55 -8.12
CA LEU A 280 -19.24 12.28 -6.86
C LEU A 280 -19.77 13.70 -7.08
N LEU A 281 -19.45 14.35 -8.19
CA LEU A 281 -20.02 15.65 -8.57
C LEU A 281 -21.42 15.52 -9.21
N GLY A 282 -21.70 14.39 -9.85
CA GLY A 282 -22.95 14.11 -10.56
C GLY A 282 -23.98 13.33 -9.73
N LYS A 283 -24.18 12.06 -10.10
CA LYS A 283 -25.31 11.22 -9.63
C LYS A 283 -25.22 10.85 -8.15
N GLU A 284 -24.03 10.82 -7.58
CA GLU A 284 -23.77 10.33 -6.21
C GLU A 284 -23.28 11.43 -5.27
N GLY A 285 -23.53 12.70 -5.65
CA GLY A 285 -23.23 13.88 -4.83
C GLY A 285 -24.00 13.94 -3.51
N THR A 286 -25.15 13.26 -3.41
CA THR A 286 -25.98 13.22 -2.22
C THR A 286 -26.22 11.78 -1.76
N GLY A 287 -25.63 11.41 -0.62
CA GLY A 287 -25.83 10.08 -0.04
C GLY A 287 -25.17 9.91 1.33
N PRO A 288 -25.53 8.86 2.09
CA PRO A 288 -24.81 8.50 3.29
C PRO A 288 -23.42 7.96 2.93
N VAL A 289 -22.39 8.35 3.68
CA VAL A 289 -20.99 7.87 3.51
C VAL A 289 -20.66 6.66 4.38
N SER A 290 -21.53 6.37 5.34
CA SER A 290 -21.41 5.27 6.28
C SER A 290 -22.75 4.57 6.44
N ASN A 291 -22.70 3.30 6.84
CA ASN A 291 -23.90 2.51 7.08
C ASN A 291 -24.80 3.20 8.11
N LEU A 292 -26.11 3.07 7.90
CA LEU A 292 -27.15 3.67 8.74
C LEU A 292 -27.37 2.89 10.04
N ASP A 293 -26.80 1.68 10.19
CA ASP A 293 -26.89 0.93 11.43
C ASP A 293 -26.10 1.60 12.57
N GLY A 294 -26.84 2.23 13.48
CA GLY A 294 -26.33 2.90 14.67
C GLY A 294 -25.67 1.96 15.70
N LYS A 295 -25.71 0.64 15.50
CA LYS A 295 -25.03 -0.34 16.36
C LYS A 295 -23.57 -0.60 15.97
N VAL A 296 -23.18 -0.26 14.74
CA VAL A 296 -21.79 -0.39 14.25
C VAL A 296 -21.18 0.99 14.04
N VAL A 297 -21.91 1.88 13.37
CA VAL A 297 -21.46 3.22 13.04
C VAL A 297 -21.97 4.22 14.08
N PRO A 298 -21.12 5.11 14.62
CA PRO A 298 -21.57 6.10 15.59
C PRO A 298 -22.55 7.10 14.94
N PRO A 299 -23.63 7.49 15.64
CA PRO A 299 -24.60 8.43 15.10
C PRO A 299 -24.00 9.84 14.94
N LYS A 300 -24.57 10.62 14.00
CA LYS A 300 -24.18 12.01 13.79
C LYS A 300 -24.38 12.84 15.07
N ARG A 301 -23.48 13.79 15.33
CA ARG A 301 -23.53 14.65 16.54
C ARG A 301 -24.86 15.40 16.73
N ALA A 302 -25.51 15.81 15.64
CA ALA A 302 -26.80 16.48 15.70
C ALA A 302 -27.92 15.55 16.23
N ALA A 303 -27.91 14.27 15.84
CA ALA A 303 -28.86 13.27 16.31
C ALA A 303 -28.54 12.82 17.75
N MET A 304 -27.27 12.59 18.07
CA MET A 304 -26.80 12.20 19.41
C MET A 304 -27.21 13.19 20.50
N LYS A 305 -27.25 14.49 20.21
CA LYS A 305 -27.66 15.52 21.18
C LYS A 305 -29.19 15.64 21.37
N ARG A 306 -30.00 14.98 20.54
CA ARG A 306 -31.47 15.12 20.52
C ARG A 306 -32.20 13.82 20.82
N SER A 307 -31.68 12.67 20.38
CA SER A 307 -32.28 11.35 20.62
C SER A 307 -31.54 10.62 21.74
N MET A 308 -32.32 10.02 22.64
CA MET A 308 -31.80 9.21 23.73
C MET A 308 -31.13 7.94 23.18
N GLU A 309 -31.73 7.28 22.19
CA GLU A 309 -31.17 6.08 21.55
C GLU A 309 -29.81 6.38 20.91
N ALA A 310 -29.70 7.49 20.19
CA ALA A 310 -28.45 7.90 19.56
C ALA A 310 -27.35 8.18 20.61
N LEU A 311 -27.70 8.72 21.78
CA LEU A 311 -26.76 8.91 22.87
C LEU A 311 -26.32 7.58 23.48
N ILE A 312 -27.24 6.63 23.69
CA ILE A 312 -26.95 5.28 24.19
C ILE A 312 -26.00 4.56 23.23
N HIS A 313 -26.30 4.56 21.93
CA HIS A 313 -25.46 3.95 20.90
C HIS A 313 -24.06 4.57 20.87
N HIS A 314 -23.96 5.91 20.88
CA HIS A 314 -22.68 6.60 20.94
C HIS A 314 -21.87 6.20 22.18
N PHE A 315 -22.50 6.20 23.37
CA PHE A 315 -21.82 5.84 24.61
C PHE A 315 -21.30 4.40 24.58
N LYS A 316 -22.12 3.44 24.14
CA LYS A 316 -21.75 2.02 24.05
C LYS A 316 -20.66 1.75 23.02
N LEU A 317 -20.72 2.36 21.85
CA LEU A 317 -19.73 2.19 20.78
C LEU A 317 -18.33 2.67 21.18
N TYR A 318 -18.21 3.76 21.94
CA TYR A 318 -16.90 4.30 22.34
C TYR A 318 -16.35 3.73 23.65
N THR A 319 -17.19 3.10 24.48
CA THR A 319 -16.75 2.48 25.74
C THR A 319 -16.53 0.97 25.59
N GLU A 320 -17.57 0.25 25.16
CA GLU A 320 -17.54 -1.19 24.93
C GLU A 320 -17.04 -1.50 23.51
N GLY A 321 -17.53 -0.80 22.49
CA GLY A 321 -17.32 -1.17 21.09
C GLY A 321 -18.42 -2.11 20.58
N TYR A 322 -18.51 -2.25 19.25
CA TYR A 322 -19.41 -3.21 18.64
C TYR A 322 -18.88 -4.63 18.78
N ARG A 323 -19.79 -5.60 18.87
CA ARG A 323 -19.46 -7.02 18.91
C ARG A 323 -19.51 -7.57 17.49
N VAL A 324 -18.51 -8.38 17.15
CA VAL A 324 -18.43 -9.06 15.85
C VAL A 324 -18.83 -10.52 16.04
N PRO A 325 -19.65 -11.12 15.15
CA PRO A 325 -19.99 -12.54 15.23
C PRO A 325 -18.74 -13.43 15.24
N ALA A 326 -18.82 -14.57 15.93
CA ALA A 326 -17.74 -15.54 15.94
C ALA A 326 -17.54 -16.12 14.53
N GLY A 327 -16.28 -16.16 14.07
CA GLY A 327 -15.94 -16.58 12.72
C GLY A 327 -14.53 -16.20 12.31
N GLU A 328 -14.12 -16.67 11.14
CA GLU A 328 -12.81 -16.42 10.55
C GLU A 328 -12.99 -15.89 9.13
N VAL A 329 -12.28 -14.82 8.78
CA VAL A 329 -12.32 -14.23 7.44
C VAL A 329 -10.91 -13.85 6.99
N TYR A 330 -10.60 -14.17 5.74
CA TYR A 330 -9.50 -13.56 5.01
C TYR A 330 -10.07 -12.54 4.02
N ALA A 331 -9.63 -11.29 4.12
CA ALA A 331 -9.90 -10.27 3.13
C ALA A 331 -8.59 -9.69 2.62
N ALA A 332 -8.51 -9.51 1.30
CA ALA A 332 -7.34 -8.96 0.64
C ALA A 332 -7.73 -7.78 -0.24
N VAL A 333 -6.81 -6.83 -0.34
CA VAL A 333 -6.90 -5.62 -1.16
C VAL A 333 -5.64 -5.54 -2.01
N GLU A 334 -5.77 -5.01 -3.23
CA GLU A 334 -4.59 -4.67 -4.04
C GLU A 334 -3.96 -3.39 -3.47
N ALA A 335 -3.08 -3.51 -2.47
CA ALA A 335 -2.27 -2.39 -2.03
C ALA A 335 -1.27 -2.00 -3.15
N PRO A 336 -0.66 -0.80 -3.10
CA PRO A 336 0.27 -0.36 -4.16
C PRO A 336 1.50 -1.26 -4.28
N LYS A 337 1.90 -1.89 -3.17
CA LYS A 337 3.00 -2.86 -3.11
C LYS A 337 2.60 -4.26 -3.59
N GLY A 338 1.31 -4.59 -3.53
CA GLY A 338 0.75 -5.88 -3.94
C GLY A 338 -0.42 -6.32 -3.08
N GLU A 339 -0.67 -7.63 -3.00
CA GLU A 339 -1.77 -8.16 -2.23
C GLU A 339 -1.52 -7.96 -0.72
N PHE A 340 -2.29 -7.07 -0.10
CA PHE A 340 -2.30 -6.92 1.35
C PHE A 340 -3.51 -7.65 1.92
N GLY A 341 -3.25 -8.65 2.75
CA GLY A 341 -4.27 -9.51 3.33
C GLY A 341 -4.41 -9.35 4.83
N VAL A 342 -5.63 -9.40 5.32
CA VAL A 342 -5.97 -9.43 6.74
C VAL A 342 -6.73 -10.72 7.01
N TYR A 343 -6.14 -11.59 7.83
CA TYR A 343 -6.80 -12.77 8.39
C TYR A 343 -7.28 -12.43 9.80
N LEU A 344 -8.59 -12.35 9.97
CA LEU A 344 -9.24 -11.95 11.21
C LEU A 344 -10.05 -13.11 11.79
N VAL A 345 -9.79 -13.43 13.05
CA VAL A 345 -10.54 -14.40 13.85
C VAL A 345 -11.29 -13.65 14.94
N SER A 346 -12.59 -13.88 15.04
CA SER A 346 -13.46 -13.35 16.09
C SER A 346 -14.03 -14.48 16.92
N ASP A 347 -14.06 -14.30 18.24
CA ASP A 347 -14.67 -15.20 19.23
C ASP A 347 -16.09 -14.76 19.64
N GLY A 348 -16.69 -13.80 18.94
CA GLY A 348 -17.99 -13.24 19.30
C GLY A 348 -17.91 -12.00 20.20
N THR A 349 -16.70 -11.58 20.59
CA THR A 349 -16.49 -10.42 21.46
C THR A 349 -16.33 -9.11 20.67
N ASN A 350 -16.04 -8.03 21.39
CA ASN A 350 -15.73 -6.69 20.87
C ASN A 350 -14.24 -6.51 20.49
N LYS A 351 -13.43 -7.55 20.68
CA LYS A 351 -12.00 -7.56 20.37
C LYS A 351 -11.71 -8.67 19.36
N PRO A 352 -10.78 -8.47 18.42
CA PRO A 352 -10.33 -9.54 17.56
C PRO A 352 -9.55 -10.56 18.40
N TYR A 353 -9.92 -11.84 18.30
CA TYR A 353 -9.22 -12.92 18.97
C TYR A 353 -7.81 -13.09 18.38
N ARG A 354 -7.72 -13.04 17.05
CA ARG A 354 -6.45 -13.04 16.32
C ARG A 354 -6.57 -12.16 15.08
N CYS A 355 -5.53 -11.38 14.81
CA CYS A 355 -5.38 -10.64 13.57
C CYS A 355 -4.00 -10.95 13.00
N LYS A 356 -3.95 -11.69 11.90
CA LYS A 356 -2.72 -11.98 11.16
C LYS A 356 -2.70 -11.16 9.88
N LEU A 357 -1.59 -10.49 9.65
CA LEU A 357 -1.42 -9.62 8.49
C LEU A 357 -0.51 -10.32 7.47
N ARG A 358 -0.89 -10.24 6.19
CA ARG A 358 -0.11 -10.73 5.04
C ARG A 358 0.37 -9.51 4.27
N ALA A 359 1.61 -9.10 4.54
CA ALA A 359 2.26 -7.98 3.89
C ALA A 359 2.99 -8.46 2.63
N PRO A 360 2.84 -7.76 1.49
CA PRO A 360 3.52 -8.11 0.26
C PRO A 360 5.04 -8.01 0.41
N GLY A 361 5.56 -6.95 1.06
CA GLY A 361 7.00 -6.74 1.22
C GLY A 361 7.72 -7.84 2.01
N PHE A 362 7.03 -8.59 2.86
CA PHE A 362 7.63 -9.73 3.58
C PHE A 362 7.95 -10.88 2.62
N ALA A 363 7.03 -11.23 1.71
CA ALA A 363 7.26 -12.26 0.71
C ALA A 363 8.31 -11.81 -0.32
N HIS A 364 8.31 -10.52 -0.68
CA HIS A 364 9.33 -9.94 -1.56
C HIS A 364 10.73 -10.02 -0.98
N LEU A 365 10.89 -9.64 0.30
CA LEU A 365 12.19 -9.64 0.98
C LEU A 365 12.72 -11.06 1.27
N GLN A 366 11.84 -12.05 1.43
CA GLN A 366 12.25 -13.45 1.57
C GLN A 366 13.06 -13.94 0.36
N ALA A 367 12.74 -13.45 -0.85
CA ALA A 367 13.41 -13.85 -2.08
C ALA A 367 14.64 -12.98 -2.42
N MET A 368 15.12 -12.16 -1.48
CA MET A 368 16.25 -11.25 -1.73
C MET A 368 17.53 -11.99 -2.15
N ASP A 369 17.80 -13.16 -1.55
CA ASP A 369 18.95 -14.01 -1.93
C ASP A 369 18.84 -14.50 -3.37
N PHE A 370 17.65 -14.97 -3.76
CA PHE A 370 17.37 -15.41 -5.13
C PHE A 370 17.53 -14.27 -6.14
N LEU A 371 17.05 -13.08 -5.81
CA LEU A 371 17.09 -11.91 -6.71
C LEU A 371 18.48 -11.29 -6.88
N CYS A 372 19.36 -11.43 -5.88
CA CYS A 372 20.66 -10.75 -5.88
C CYS A 372 21.83 -11.68 -6.24
N ARG A 373 21.63 -13.00 -6.20
CA ARG A 373 22.71 -13.95 -6.50
C ARG A 373 23.22 -13.79 -7.93
N GLY A 374 24.54 -13.67 -8.09
CA GLY A 374 25.20 -13.48 -9.39
C GLY A 374 25.19 -12.04 -9.90
N HIS A 375 24.56 -11.10 -9.17
CA HIS A 375 24.61 -9.68 -9.48
C HIS A 375 25.75 -8.97 -8.74
N MET A 376 26.07 -7.74 -9.17
CA MET A 376 27.09 -6.92 -8.51
C MET A 376 26.52 -6.25 -7.26
N LEU A 377 27.40 -5.85 -6.32
CA LEU A 377 27.00 -5.12 -5.12
C LEU A 377 26.16 -3.85 -5.42
N ALA A 378 26.46 -3.17 -6.54
CA ALA A 378 25.73 -1.97 -6.97
C ALA A 378 24.30 -2.26 -7.46
N ASP A 379 24.01 -3.49 -7.88
CA ASP A 379 22.69 -3.88 -8.37
C ASP A 379 21.73 -4.21 -7.22
N VAL A 380 22.28 -4.61 -6.06
CA VAL A 380 21.51 -4.89 -4.84
C VAL A 380 20.63 -3.70 -4.44
N THR A 381 21.13 -2.46 -4.57
CA THR A 381 20.35 -1.26 -4.27
C THR A 381 19.23 -1.02 -5.28
N ALA A 382 19.46 -1.31 -6.57
CA ALA A 382 18.44 -1.21 -7.61
C ALA A 382 17.34 -2.27 -7.42
N VAL A 383 17.71 -3.51 -7.06
CA VAL A 383 16.76 -4.57 -6.71
C VAL A 383 15.94 -4.15 -5.50
N LEU A 384 16.56 -3.68 -4.42
CA LEU A 384 15.87 -3.25 -3.20
C LEU A 384 14.88 -2.12 -3.46
N GLY A 385 15.29 -1.09 -4.22
CA GLY A 385 14.40 -0.01 -4.66
C GLY A 385 13.23 -0.54 -5.50
N SER A 386 13.48 -1.50 -6.40
CA SER A 386 12.45 -2.10 -7.24
C SER A 386 11.38 -2.88 -6.46
N LEU A 387 11.68 -3.38 -5.25
CA LEU A 387 10.74 -4.17 -4.44
C LEU A 387 9.74 -3.31 -3.65
N ASP A 388 9.99 -2.00 -3.51
CA ASP A 388 9.14 -1.09 -2.73
C ASP A 388 9.00 -1.49 -1.25
N ILE A 389 10.11 -1.72 -0.54
CA ILE A 389 10.03 -2.24 0.83
C ILE A 389 9.81 -1.11 1.82
N VAL A 390 8.81 -1.28 2.68
CA VAL A 390 8.61 -0.46 3.88
C VAL A 390 8.69 -1.37 5.11
N PHE A 391 9.69 -1.16 5.96
CA PHE A 391 9.95 -2.08 7.08
C PHE A 391 8.83 -2.15 8.10
N GLY A 392 7.96 -1.13 8.18
CA GLY A 392 6.80 -1.17 9.07
C GLY A 392 5.79 -2.26 8.71
N GLU A 393 5.68 -2.65 7.43
CA GLU A 393 4.85 -3.79 7.02
C GLU A 393 5.61 -5.12 7.02
N VAL A 394 6.94 -5.12 6.97
CA VAL A 394 7.72 -6.37 7.08
C VAL A 394 7.72 -6.82 8.54
N ASP A 395 8.11 -5.91 9.45
CA ASP A 395 8.31 -6.14 10.87
C ASP A 395 7.04 -5.78 11.67
N ARG A 396 6.12 -6.75 11.81
CA ARG A 396 4.79 -6.52 12.39
C ARG A 396 4.63 -7.03 13.80
#